data_AF-A0A1I1UMN4-F1
#
_entry.id   AF-A0A1I1UMN4-F1
#
_cell.length_a   1.000
_cell.length_b   1.000
_cell.length_c   1.000
_cell.angle_alpha   90.00
_cell.angle_beta   90.00
_cell.angle_gamma   90.00
#
_symmetry.space_group_name_H-M   'P 1'
#
loop_
_entity.id
_entity.type
_entity.pdbx_description
1 polymer ?
#
loop_
_entity_poly.entity_id
_entity_poly.type
_entity_poly.pdbx_seq_one_letter_code
_entity_poly.pdbx_strand_id
1 'polypeptide(L)'
;MTFRIKLITLLIFTITISLFIYNQWSMSLTPSEVAVKPHLEKITDTSEPVIENILVKNDREFLEKLAHEHPIDNINKQDKIEVVLNKSFKRMHAMSSYFNGQSLQRKELQELLQDPEKLDMAKSILLNFELTKVNFAEDQALARVYAIKMLAETTREGDSSVVYEVTTQLAEQLDQQVQQGLTIQQGREYDLDSLLDIAINQAEINELTDPNNIEYLLFELGYKDDMSTELVQRYDNAVFFPLLKIHGREKASEMVAQVITNN
;
A
#
# COMPACT_ATOMS: atom_id res chain seq x y z
N MET A 1 -22.24 -14.17 39.45
CA MET A 1 -22.35 -12.70 39.57
C MET A 1 -21.04 -11.97 39.24
N THR A 2 -19.87 -12.60 39.44
CA THR A 2 -18.53 -12.03 39.20
C THR A 2 -18.12 -11.90 37.73
N PHE A 3 -18.69 -12.70 36.81
CA PHE A 3 -18.33 -12.67 35.38
C PHE A 3 -18.89 -11.44 34.64
N ARG A 4 -20.10 -10.99 34.98
CA ARG A 4 -20.74 -9.82 34.38
C ARG A 4 -20.05 -8.50 34.77
N ILE A 5 -19.46 -8.45 35.96
CA ILE A 5 -18.72 -7.26 36.44
C ILE A 5 -17.43 -7.08 35.62
N LYS A 6 -16.69 -8.17 35.34
CA LYS A 6 -15.45 -8.12 34.55
C LYS A 6 -15.67 -7.68 33.09
N LEU A 7 -16.77 -8.10 32.46
CA LEU A 7 -17.08 -7.71 31.09
C LEU A 7 -17.43 -6.21 30.97
N ILE A 8 -18.16 -5.67 31.96
CA ILE A 8 -18.49 -4.24 32.01
C ILE A 8 -17.23 -3.40 32.28
N THR A 9 -16.28 -3.89 33.08
CA THR A 9 -15.03 -3.15 33.34
C THR A 9 -14.15 -3.08 32.08
N LEU A 10 -14.07 -4.17 31.31
CA LEU A 10 -13.31 -4.22 30.06
C LEU A 10 -13.91 -3.29 28.98
N LEU A 11 -15.25 -3.23 28.89
CA LEU A 11 -15.96 -2.36 27.95
C LEU A 11 -15.81 -0.87 28.29
N ILE A 12 -15.80 -0.52 29.58
CA ILE A 12 -15.57 0.87 30.01
C ILE A 12 -14.11 1.27 29.71
N PHE A 13 -13.16 0.35 29.90
CA PHE A 13 -11.74 0.61 29.64
C PHE A 13 -11.45 0.87 28.15
N THR A 14 -12.05 0.10 27.24
CA THR A 14 -11.90 0.32 25.79
C THR A 14 -12.55 1.64 25.34
N ILE A 15 -13.71 2.00 25.88
CA ILE A 15 -14.35 3.29 25.57
C ILE A 15 -13.50 4.47 26.06
N THR A 16 -12.90 4.38 27.25
CA THR A 16 -12.03 5.45 27.78
C THR A 16 -10.74 5.64 26.98
N ILE A 17 -10.15 4.56 26.45
CA ILE A 17 -8.95 4.65 25.60
C ILE A 17 -9.30 5.29 24.25
N SER A 18 -10.43 4.92 23.65
CA SER A 18 -10.88 5.50 22.37
C SER A 18 -11.19 6.99 22.49
N LEU A 19 -11.79 7.43 23.60
CA LEU A 19 -12.02 8.87 23.88
C LEU A 19 -10.71 9.63 24.13
N PHE A 20 -9.70 8.99 24.75
CA PHE A 20 -8.39 9.62 24.97
C PHE A 20 -7.60 9.80 23.67
N ILE A 21 -7.63 8.82 22.76
CA ILE A 21 -6.99 8.91 21.44
C ILE A 21 -7.68 9.98 20.57
N TYR A 22 -9.02 10.04 20.60
CA TYR A 22 -9.77 11.09 19.89
C TYR A 22 -9.43 12.49 20.41
N ASN A 23 -9.31 12.67 21.73
CA ASN A 23 -9.03 13.96 22.34
C ASN A 23 -7.58 14.45 22.08
N GLN A 24 -6.62 13.53 21.95
CA GLN A 24 -5.25 13.85 21.50
C GLN A 24 -5.19 14.32 20.05
N TRP A 25 -6.07 13.78 19.18
CA TRP A 25 -6.16 14.22 17.78
C TRP A 25 -6.91 15.54 17.60
N SER A 26 -7.90 15.86 18.44
CA SER A 26 -8.66 17.12 18.35
C SER A 26 -7.96 18.35 18.94
N MET A 27 -6.85 18.17 19.66
CA MET A 27 -6.10 19.28 20.28
C MET A 27 -5.07 19.95 19.34
N SER A 28 -4.94 19.53 18.09
CA SER A 28 -4.02 20.14 17.10
C SER A 28 -4.66 21.16 16.15
N LEU A 29 -5.93 21.51 16.33
CA LEU A 29 -6.65 22.49 15.49
C LEU A 29 -7.26 23.61 16.33
N THR A 30 -6.41 24.43 16.95
CA THR A 30 -6.77 25.82 17.24
C THR A 30 -5.99 26.73 16.30
N PRO A 31 -6.64 27.49 15.42
CA PRO A 31 -5.96 28.54 14.69
C PRO A 31 -5.59 29.63 15.70
N SER A 32 -4.30 29.78 15.99
CA SER A 32 -3.79 30.97 16.66
C SER A 32 -4.00 32.16 15.73
N GLU A 33 -5.06 32.90 15.99
CA GLU A 33 -5.39 34.18 15.40
C GLU A 33 -4.29 35.19 15.78
N VAL A 34 -3.18 35.20 15.03
CA VAL A 34 -2.28 36.35 14.98
C VAL A 34 -2.62 37.11 13.72
N ALA A 35 -3.35 38.20 13.91
CA ALA A 35 -3.60 39.20 12.88
C ALA A 35 -2.28 39.85 12.44
N VAL A 36 -1.59 39.23 11.48
CA VAL A 36 -0.54 39.88 10.70
C VAL A 36 -1.23 40.52 9.50
N LYS A 37 -1.34 41.86 9.53
CA LYS A 37 -1.73 42.65 8.35
C LYS A 37 -0.87 42.23 7.16
N PRO A 38 -1.45 41.84 6.01
CA PRO A 38 -0.64 41.62 4.83
C PRO A 38 -0.20 43.00 4.33
N HIS A 39 1.06 43.34 4.59
CA HIS A 39 1.74 44.32 3.75
C HIS A 39 1.98 43.60 2.41
N LEU A 40 0.99 43.69 1.52
CA LEU A 40 1.15 43.35 0.10
C LEU A 40 2.13 44.37 -0.50
N GLU A 41 3.41 44.17 -0.23
CA GLU A 41 4.42 44.57 -1.20
C GLU A 41 4.21 43.67 -2.41
N LYS A 42 3.87 44.35 -3.50
CA LYS A 42 3.69 43.80 -4.82
C LYS A 42 5.04 43.20 -5.25
N ILE A 43 5.28 41.92 -4.93
CA ILE A 43 6.39 41.15 -5.49
C ILE A 43 6.07 40.96 -6.96
N THR A 44 6.65 41.84 -7.76
CA THR A 44 6.74 41.78 -9.20
C THR A 44 7.46 40.51 -9.62
N ASP A 45 6.70 39.52 -10.11
CA ASP A 45 6.91 38.84 -11.40
C ASP A 45 8.37 38.48 -11.81
N THR A 46 9.18 37.98 -10.87
CA THR A 46 10.58 37.52 -11.15
C THR A 46 11.05 36.33 -10.29
N SER A 47 10.20 35.73 -9.45
CA SER A 47 10.64 34.72 -8.45
C SER A 47 10.43 33.25 -8.85
N GLU A 48 9.60 32.94 -9.86
CA GLU A 48 9.40 31.56 -10.33
C GLU A 48 10.70 30.87 -10.81
N PRO A 49 11.54 31.48 -11.67
CA PRO A 49 12.74 30.79 -12.16
C PRO A 49 13.81 30.61 -11.08
N VAL A 50 13.77 31.38 -9.98
CA VAL A 50 14.73 31.26 -8.87
C VAL A 50 14.36 30.10 -7.95
N ILE A 51 13.07 29.92 -7.66
CA ILE A 51 12.58 28.81 -6.83
C ILE A 51 12.76 27.48 -7.56
N GLU A 52 12.46 27.43 -8.86
CA GLU A 52 12.67 26.25 -9.69
C GLU A 52 14.15 25.84 -9.75
N ASN A 53 15.07 26.80 -9.92
CA ASN A 53 16.50 26.52 -9.92
C ASN A 53 17.05 26.03 -8.57
N ILE A 54 16.49 26.50 -7.44
CA ILE A 54 16.89 26.03 -6.10
C ILE A 54 16.39 24.59 -5.87
N LEU A 55 15.15 24.29 -6.26
CA LEU A 55 14.58 22.95 -6.14
C LEU A 55 15.33 21.94 -7.01
N VAL A 56 15.59 22.27 -8.28
CA VAL A 56 16.36 21.41 -9.19
C VAL A 56 17.79 21.17 -8.69
N LYS A 57 18.43 22.18 -8.11
CA LYS A 57 19.77 22.05 -7.54
C LYS A 57 19.80 21.15 -6.30
N ASN A 58 18.84 21.32 -5.39
CA ASN A 58 18.73 20.48 -4.19
C ASN A 58 18.44 19.02 -4.54
N ASP A 59 17.57 18.79 -5.53
CA ASP A 59 17.27 17.44 -6.04
C ASP A 59 18.53 16.81 -6.63
N ARG A 60 19.34 17.57 -7.35
CA ARG A 60 20.61 17.09 -7.91
C ARG A 60 21.62 16.74 -6.81
N GLU A 61 21.80 17.60 -5.81
CA GLU A 61 22.73 17.34 -4.69
C GLU A 61 22.29 16.12 -3.87
N PHE A 62 20.98 15.95 -3.66
CA PHE A 62 20.43 14.76 -2.99
C PHE A 62 20.63 13.49 -3.81
N LEU A 63 20.36 13.54 -5.12
CA LEU A 63 20.60 12.41 -6.03
C LEU A 63 22.09 12.07 -6.13
N GLU A 64 22.99 13.05 -6.13
CA GLU A 64 24.44 12.84 -6.08
C GLU A 64 24.85 12.17 -4.75
N LYS A 65 24.26 12.57 -3.63
CA LYS A 65 24.48 11.94 -2.32
C LYS A 65 23.92 10.52 -2.25
N LEU A 66 22.71 10.29 -2.77
CA LEU A 66 22.13 8.95 -2.89
C LEU A 66 22.95 8.06 -3.80
N ALA A 67 23.45 8.59 -4.93
CA ALA A 67 24.35 7.86 -5.81
C ALA A 67 25.70 7.57 -5.12
N HIS A 68 26.11 8.33 -4.11
CA HIS A 68 27.28 8.02 -3.32
C HIS A 68 27.01 6.94 -2.26
N GLU A 69 25.87 7.03 -1.55
CA GLU A 69 25.48 6.08 -0.49
C GLU A 69 24.98 4.73 -1.06
N HIS A 70 24.42 4.75 -2.27
CA HIS A 70 23.85 3.62 -2.99
C HIS A 70 24.23 3.66 -4.50
N PRO A 71 25.49 3.45 -4.85
CA PRO A 71 26.00 3.66 -6.20
C PRO A 71 25.31 2.82 -7.29
N ILE A 72 24.89 3.52 -8.34
CA ILE A 72 24.35 2.94 -9.59
C ILE A 72 25.49 2.29 -10.39
N ASP A 73 26.69 2.86 -10.33
CA ASP A 73 27.85 2.52 -11.17
C ASP A 73 28.42 1.11 -10.90
N ASN A 74 27.96 0.46 -9.83
CA ASN A 74 28.27 -0.92 -9.49
C ASN A 74 27.08 -1.87 -9.73
N ILE A 75 26.05 -1.47 -10.48
CA ILE A 75 25.12 -2.41 -11.10
C ILE A 75 25.80 -2.90 -12.36
N ASN A 76 26.62 -3.93 -12.23
CA ASN A 76 27.17 -4.60 -13.39
C ASN A 76 25.98 -5.20 -14.18
N LYS A 77 26.01 -5.18 -15.51
CA LYS A 77 25.00 -5.91 -16.33
C LYS A 77 24.98 -7.42 -16.02
N GLN A 78 25.98 -7.91 -15.28
CA GLN A 78 26.14 -9.28 -14.81
C GLN A 78 25.66 -9.47 -13.36
N ASP A 79 25.26 -8.42 -12.65
CA ASP A 79 24.66 -8.54 -11.33
C ASP A 79 23.36 -9.34 -11.44
N LYS A 80 23.14 -10.24 -10.47
CA LYS A 80 21.87 -10.97 -10.39
C LYS A 80 20.71 -9.99 -10.16
N ILE A 81 19.55 -10.27 -10.74
CA ILE A 81 18.37 -9.39 -10.71
C ILE A 81 17.98 -9.00 -9.27
N GLU A 82 18.11 -9.92 -8.30
CA GLU A 82 17.82 -9.67 -6.90
C GLU A 82 18.70 -8.59 -6.29
N VAL A 83 19.98 -8.56 -6.68
CA VAL A 83 20.95 -7.56 -6.21
C VAL A 83 20.57 -6.19 -6.78
N VAL A 84 20.18 -6.14 -8.05
CA VAL A 84 19.72 -4.92 -8.71
C VAL A 84 18.47 -4.38 -8.02
N LEU A 85 17.46 -5.23 -7.81
CA LEU A 85 16.22 -4.83 -7.13
C LEU A 85 16.46 -4.40 -5.69
N ASN A 86 17.26 -5.13 -4.90
CA ASN A 86 17.53 -4.74 -3.52
C ASN A 86 18.22 -3.36 -3.45
N LYS A 87 19.20 -3.09 -4.32
CA LYS A 87 19.82 -1.76 -4.43
C LYS A 87 18.79 -0.68 -4.76
N SER A 88 17.92 -0.91 -5.74
CA SER A 88 16.88 0.06 -6.13
C SER A 88 15.85 0.28 -5.03
N PHE A 89 15.44 -0.77 -4.32
CA PHE A 89 14.50 -0.68 -3.21
C PHE A 89 15.06 0.13 -2.04
N LYS A 90 16.35 -0.04 -1.73
CA LYS A 90 17.04 0.78 -0.73
C LYS A 90 17.13 2.24 -1.13
N ARG A 91 17.44 2.54 -2.40
CA ARG A 91 17.43 3.91 -2.93
C ARG A 91 16.06 4.54 -2.80
N MET A 92 15.03 3.86 -3.28
CA MET A 92 13.66 4.35 -3.14
C MET A 92 13.27 4.54 -1.67
N HIS A 93 13.72 3.67 -0.76
CA HIS A 93 13.47 3.84 0.67
C HIS A 93 14.11 5.11 1.20
N ALA A 94 15.37 5.34 0.88
CA ALA A 94 16.08 6.56 1.26
C ALA A 94 15.44 7.84 0.66
N MET A 95 14.85 7.75 -0.54
CA MET A 95 14.09 8.85 -1.14
C MET A 95 12.83 9.23 -0.35
N SER A 96 12.26 8.33 0.46
CA SER A 96 10.96 8.54 1.12
C SER A 96 10.93 9.73 2.10
N SER A 97 12.07 10.11 2.66
CA SER A 97 12.20 11.24 3.59
C SER A 97 12.47 12.58 2.91
N TYR A 98 12.51 12.62 1.58
CA TYR A 98 12.86 13.80 0.80
C TYR A 98 11.62 14.53 0.27
N PHE A 99 11.69 15.87 0.11
CA PHE A 99 10.55 16.72 -0.26
C PHE A 99 9.92 16.34 -1.61
N ASN A 100 10.73 15.90 -2.57
CA ASN A 100 10.28 15.33 -3.86
C ASN A 100 10.43 13.81 -3.95
N GLY A 101 10.46 13.12 -2.80
CA GLY A 101 10.76 11.69 -2.73
C GLY A 101 9.81 10.81 -3.56
N GLN A 102 8.53 11.17 -3.60
CA GLN A 102 7.51 10.39 -4.32
C GLN A 102 7.69 10.41 -5.84
N SER A 103 8.04 11.56 -6.43
CA SER A 103 8.26 11.64 -7.89
C SER A 103 9.53 10.90 -8.31
N LEU A 104 10.58 10.97 -7.49
CA LEU A 104 11.82 10.23 -7.71
C LEU A 104 11.62 8.71 -7.58
N GLN A 105 10.91 8.25 -6.54
CA GLN A 105 10.55 6.84 -6.39
C GLN A 105 9.76 6.34 -7.61
N ARG A 106 8.78 7.13 -8.06
CA ARG A 106 7.98 6.75 -9.22
C ARG A 106 8.83 6.61 -10.48
N LYS A 107 9.74 7.54 -10.74
CA LYS A 107 10.67 7.46 -11.87
C LYS A 107 11.52 6.20 -11.79
N GLU A 108 12.04 5.88 -10.61
CA GLU A 108 12.83 4.66 -10.40
C GLU A 108 11.99 3.39 -10.64
N LEU A 109 10.73 3.33 -10.18
CA LEU A 109 9.82 2.21 -10.49
C LEU A 109 9.58 2.06 -12.00
N GLN A 110 9.33 3.16 -12.71
CA GLN A 110 9.12 3.16 -14.16
C GLN A 110 10.34 2.67 -14.93
N GLU A 111 11.54 3.00 -14.48
CA GLU A 111 12.80 2.50 -15.04
C GLU A 111 12.95 0.99 -14.81
N LEU A 112 12.55 0.47 -13.64
CA LEU A 112 12.57 -0.97 -13.36
C LEU A 112 11.56 -1.74 -14.22
N LEU A 113 10.38 -1.15 -14.47
CA LEU A 113 9.32 -1.76 -15.27
C LEU A 113 9.66 -1.93 -16.75
N GLN A 114 10.69 -1.24 -17.26
CA GLN A 114 11.17 -1.45 -18.64
C GLN A 114 11.80 -2.83 -18.87
N ASP A 115 12.04 -3.59 -17.81
CA ASP A 115 12.65 -4.92 -17.85
C ASP A 115 11.68 -5.98 -17.30
N PRO A 116 11.11 -6.84 -18.17
CA PRO A 116 10.17 -7.89 -17.76
C PRO A 116 10.73 -8.84 -16.69
N GLU A 117 12.03 -9.13 -16.70
CA GLU A 117 12.64 -10.02 -15.71
C GLU A 117 12.60 -9.43 -14.29
N LYS A 118 12.64 -8.09 -14.18
CA LYS A 118 12.50 -7.39 -12.90
C LYS A 118 11.06 -7.44 -12.39
N LEU A 119 10.08 -7.35 -13.30
CA LEU A 119 8.67 -7.51 -12.95
C LEU A 119 8.39 -8.94 -12.48
N ASP A 120 8.90 -9.95 -13.17
CA ASP A 120 8.76 -11.36 -12.77
C ASP A 120 9.41 -11.64 -11.41
N MET A 121 10.57 -11.01 -11.14
CA MET A 121 11.20 -11.09 -9.82
C MET A 121 10.35 -10.36 -8.76
N ALA A 122 9.72 -9.22 -9.06
CA ALA A 122 8.79 -8.56 -8.14
C ALA A 122 7.59 -9.45 -7.79
N LYS A 123 7.00 -10.14 -8.78
CA LYS A 123 5.96 -11.15 -8.52
C LYS A 123 6.50 -12.27 -7.61
N SER A 124 7.69 -12.78 -7.93
CA SER A 124 8.35 -13.86 -7.17
C SER A 124 8.64 -13.47 -5.73
N ILE A 125 8.96 -12.20 -5.45
CA ILE A 125 9.18 -11.69 -4.09
C ILE A 125 7.92 -11.85 -3.21
N LEU A 126 6.74 -11.73 -3.80
CA LEU A 126 5.46 -11.86 -3.08
C LEU A 126 4.95 -13.30 -3.03
N LEU A 127 5.17 -14.07 -4.10
CA LEU A 127 4.65 -15.43 -4.26
C LEU A 127 5.60 -16.52 -3.73
N ASN A 128 6.87 -16.21 -3.49
CA ASN A 128 7.86 -17.16 -2.97
C ASN A 128 8.56 -16.61 -1.74
N PHE A 129 7.89 -16.74 -0.59
CA PHE A 129 8.36 -16.20 0.68
C PHE A 129 9.76 -16.70 1.10
N GLU A 130 10.06 -17.98 0.86
CA GLU A 130 11.39 -18.53 1.20
C GLU A 130 12.49 -17.99 0.29
N LEU A 131 12.23 -17.82 -1.01
CA LEU A 131 13.17 -17.17 -1.93
C LEU A 131 13.42 -15.72 -1.49
N THR A 132 12.39 -14.99 -1.08
CA THR A 132 12.52 -13.61 -0.59
C THR A 132 13.40 -13.56 0.66
N LYS A 133 13.20 -14.47 1.62
CA LYS A 133 14.05 -14.57 2.81
C LYS A 133 15.51 -14.85 2.47
N VAL A 134 15.75 -15.75 1.51
CA VAL A 134 17.13 -16.11 1.10
C VAL A 134 17.82 -14.95 0.38
N ASN A 135 17.12 -14.30 -0.56
CA ASN A 135 17.74 -13.33 -1.45
C ASN A 135 17.79 -11.91 -0.87
N PHE A 136 16.86 -11.56 0.02
CA PHE A 136 16.76 -10.22 0.61
C PHE A 136 17.07 -10.17 2.10
N ALA A 137 17.14 -11.33 2.79
CA ALA A 137 17.54 -11.45 4.18
C ALA A 137 16.80 -10.45 5.10
N GLU A 138 17.53 -9.54 5.75
CA GLU A 138 16.97 -8.51 6.64
C GLU A 138 16.10 -7.49 5.90
N ASP A 139 16.33 -7.29 4.60
CA ASP A 139 15.57 -6.37 3.74
C ASP A 139 14.29 -6.99 3.16
N GLN A 140 13.90 -8.22 3.54
CA GLN A 140 12.75 -8.91 2.94
C GLN A 140 11.45 -8.08 2.99
N ALA A 141 11.17 -7.41 4.11
CA ALA A 141 9.95 -6.62 4.26
C ALA A 141 9.96 -5.40 3.32
N LEU A 142 11.13 -4.77 3.18
CA LEU A 142 11.34 -3.68 2.24
C LEU A 142 11.11 -4.15 0.81
N ALA A 143 11.65 -5.32 0.47
CA ALA A 143 11.53 -5.91 -0.85
C ALA A 143 10.06 -6.16 -1.23
N ARG A 144 9.25 -6.70 -0.30
CA ARG A 144 7.82 -6.92 -0.53
C ARG A 144 7.06 -5.60 -0.71
N VAL A 145 7.32 -4.60 0.13
CA VAL A 145 6.69 -3.27 0.00
C VAL A 145 6.97 -2.66 -1.38
N TYR A 146 8.21 -2.72 -1.86
CA TYR A 146 8.55 -2.15 -3.15
C TYR A 146 8.15 -3.02 -4.34
N ALA A 147 8.06 -4.34 -4.17
CA ALA A 147 7.42 -5.22 -5.14
C ALA A 147 5.94 -4.85 -5.33
N ILE A 148 5.20 -4.66 -4.23
CA ILE A 148 3.80 -4.18 -4.27
C ILE A 148 3.70 -2.82 -4.97
N LYS A 149 4.59 -1.87 -4.65
CA LYS A 149 4.61 -0.56 -5.34
C LYS A 149 4.90 -0.69 -6.84
N MET A 150 5.74 -1.63 -7.24
CA MET A 150 6.04 -1.92 -8.64
C MET A 150 4.81 -2.49 -9.36
N LEU A 151 4.08 -3.42 -8.74
CA LEU A 151 2.81 -3.94 -9.30
C LEU A 151 1.73 -2.84 -9.35
N ALA A 152 1.66 -1.97 -8.34
CA ALA A 152 0.74 -0.83 -8.36
C ALA A 152 1.01 0.13 -9.55
N GLU A 153 2.27 0.27 -9.95
CA GLU A 153 2.62 1.11 -11.09
C GLU A 153 2.22 0.47 -12.43
N THR A 154 2.21 -0.87 -12.57
CA THR A 154 1.66 -1.53 -13.79
C THR A 154 0.18 -1.21 -13.95
N THR A 155 -0.58 -1.23 -12.86
CA THR A 155 -2.01 -0.85 -12.88
C THR A 155 -2.21 0.60 -13.30
N ARG A 156 -1.34 1.52 -12.85
CA ARG A 156 -1.38 2.92 -13.30
C ARG A 156 -1.04 3.10 -14.77
N GLU A 157 -0.25 2.20 -15.35
CA GLU A 157 0.04 2.16 -16.79
C GLU A 157 -1.08 1.49 -17.60
N GLY A 158 -2.14 1.01 -16.93
CA GLY A 158 -3.32 0.42 -17.55
C GLY A 158 -3.32 -1.11 -17.58
N ASP A 159 -2.35 -1.76 -16.94
CA ASP A 159 -2.28 -3.21 -16.82
C ASP A 159 -2.56 -3.69 -15.39
N SER A 160 -3.85 -3.87 -15.10
CA SER A 160 -4.34 -4.46 -13.85
C SER A 160 -4.14 -5.99 -13.79
N SER A 161 -3.93 -6.65 -14.94
CA SER A 161 -3.94 -8.11 -15.02
C SER A 161 -2.85 -8.74 -14.15
N VAL A 162 -1.70 -8.08 -14.05
CA VAL A 162 -0.58 -8.50 -13.21
C VAL A 162 -0.94 -8.47 -11.72
N VAL A 163 -1.64 -7.44 -11.25
CA VAL A 163 -2.08 -7.38 -9.84
C VAL A 163 -3.10 -8.46 -9.57
N TYR A 164 -4.05 -8.70 -10.49
CA TYR A 164 -5.08 -9.72 -10.30
C TYR A 164 -4.45 -11.11 -10.21
N GLU A 165 -3.54 -11.42 -11.14
CA GLU A 165 -2.77 -12.66 -11.16
C GLU A 165 -2.06 -12.91 -9.82
N VAL A 166 -1.30 -11.93 -9.31
CA VAL A 166 -0.53 -12.09 -8.08
C VAL A 166 -1.44 -12.14 -6.85
N THR A 167 -2.52 -11.37 -6.83
CA THR A 167 -3.53 -11.38 -5.74
C THR A 167 -4.14 -12.77 -5.62
N THR A 168 -4.62 -13.32 -6.74
CA THR A 168 -5.24 -14.65 -6.78
C THR A 168 -4.28 -15.73 -6.32
N GLN A 169 -3.05 -15.75 -6.85
CA GLN A 169 -2.06 -16.75 -6.43
C GLN A 169 -1.68 -16.61 -4.95
N LEU A 170 -1.55 -15.38 -4.44
CA LEU A 170 -1.24 -15.15 -3.02
C LEU A 170 -2.39 -15.62 -2.12
N ALA A 171 -3.63 -15.26 -2.47
CA ALA A 171 -4.82 -15.68 -1.74
C ALA A 171 -4.94 -17.21 -1.67
N GLU A 172 -4.72 -17.91 -2.80
CA GLU A 172 -4.70 -19.37 -2.84
C GLU A 172 -3.62 -19.99 -1.95
N GLN A 173 -2.41 -19.46 -1.97
CA GLN A 173 -1.32 -19.95 -1.11
C GLN A 173 -1.63 -19.75 0.38
N LEU A 174 -2.17 -18.59 0.73
CA LEU A 174 -2.56 -18.29 2.10
C LEU A 174 -3.73 -19.18 2.56
N ASP A 175 -4.71 -19.42 1.70
CA ASP A 175 -5.85 -20.25 2.06
C ASP A 175 -5.44 -21.70 2.27
N GLN A 176 -4.65 -22.26 1.36
CA GLN A 176 -4.09 -23.61 1.51
C GLN A 176 -3.30 -23.77 2.81
N GLN A 177 -2.56 -22.73 3.20
CA GLN A 177 -1.81 -22.73 4.45
C GLN A 177 -2.74 -22.77 5.67
N VAL A 178 -3.79 -21.94 5.68
CA VAL A 178 -4.79 -21.94 6.77
C VAL A 178 -5.56 -23.26 6.82
N GLN A 179 -5.95 -23.82 5.67
CA GLN A 179 -6.61 -25.12 5.57
C GLN A 179 -5.75 -26.28 6.10
N GLN A 180 -4.42 -26.16 5.99
CA GLN A 180 -3.45 -27.11 6.59
C GLN A 180 -3.27 -26.90 8.10
N GLY A 181 -3.99 -25.96 8.72
CA GLY A 181 -3.88 -25.61 10.13
C GLY A 181 -2.61 -24.82 10.46
N LEU A 182 -1.96 -24.24 9.46
CA LEU A 182 -0.77 -23.41 9.63
C LEU A 182 -1.20 -21.94 9.79
N THR A 183 -0.53 -21.21 10.68
CA THR A 183 -0.71 -19.75 10.79
C THR A 183 -0.10 -19.06 9.58
N ILE A 184 -0.78 -18.06 9.00
CA ILE A 184 -0.21 -17.21 7.95
C ILE A 184 1.13 -16.63 8.42
N GLN A 185 2.17 -16.65 7.56
CA GLN A 185 3.46 -16.08 7.94
C GLN A 185 3.33 -14.56 8.07
N GLN A 186 3.85 -14.02 9.16
CA GLN A 186 3.77 -12.60 9.48
C GLN A 186 4.19 -11.70 8.31
N GLY A 187 3.34 -10.73 7.99
CA GLY A 187 3.57 -9.79 6.91
C GLY A 187 2.84 -10.14 5.61
N ARG A 188 2.61 -11.43 5.32
CA ARG A 188 2.00 -11.87 4.05
C ARG A 188 0.53 -11.49 3.95
N GLU A 189 -0.12 -11.43 5.10
CA GLU A 189 -1.49 -11.01 5.24
C GLU A 189 -1.66 -9.51 4.85
N TYR A 190 -0.65 -8.68 5.14
CA TYR A 190 -0.62 -7.28 4.70
C TYR A 190 -0.25 -7.14 3.23
N ASP A 191 0.55 -8.07 2.69
CA ASP A 191 0.83 -8.10 1.26
C ASP A 191 -0.47 -8.34 0.47
N LEU A 192 -1.32 -9.28 0.93
CA LEU A 192 -2.65 -9.52 0.36
C LEU A 192 -3.55 -8.28 0.50
N ASP A 193 -3.66 -7.70 1.69
CA ASP A 193 -4.47 -6.50 1.91
C ASP A 193 -4.07 -5.36 0.97
N SER A 194 -2.76 -5.17 0.75
CA SER A 194 -2.23 -4.12 -0.12
C SER A 194 -2.57 -4.36 -1.59
N LEU A 195 -2.50 -5.62 -2.04
CA LEU A 195 -2.85 -5.98 -3.42
C LEU A 195 -4.35 -5.84 -3.68
N LEU A 196 -5.19 -6.26 -2.73
CA LEU A 196 -6.64 -6.04 -2.78
C LEU A 196 -6.97 -4.54 -2.83
N ASP A 197 -6.32 -3.73 -1.99
CA ASP A 197 -6.51 -2.27 -1.98
C ASP A 197 -6.10 -1.65 -3.32
N ILE A 198 -4.99 -2.08 -3.93
CA ILE A 198 -4.58 -1.62 -5.25
C ILE A 198 -5.64 -1.96 -6.29
N ALA A 199 -6.10 -3.21 -6.35
CA ALA A 199 -7.07 -3.65 -7.34
C ALA A 199 -8.41 -2.92 -7.19
N ILE A 200 -8.96 -2.87 -5.97
CA ILE A 200 -10.29 -2.31 -5.70
C ILE A 200 -10.29 -0.79 -5.86
N ASN A 201 -9.22 -0.08 -5.48
CA ASN A 201 -9.16 1.38 -5.67
C ASN A 201 -8.97 1.80 -7.13
N GLN A 202 -8.56 0.86 -8.00
CA GLN A 202 -8.43 1.09 -9.44
C GLN A 202 -9.68 0.66 -10.21
N ALA A 203 -10.56 -0.11 -9.57
CA ALA A 203 -11.88 -0.42 -10.10
C ALA A 203 -12.65 0.87 -10.39
N GLU A 204 -13.37 0.88 -11.51
CA GLU A 204 -14.20 2.02 -11.84
C GLU A 204 -15.31 2.19 -10.80
N ILE A 205 -15.72 3.44 -10.52
CA ILE A 205 -16.81 3.70 -9.55
C ILE A 205 -18.04 2.85 -9.86
N ASN A 206 -18.37 2.66 -11.14
CA ASN A 206 -19.51 1.85 -11.59
C ASN A 206 -19.41 0.39 -11.14
N GLU A 207 -18.20 -0.18 -11.11
CA GLU A 207 -17.93 -1.54 -10.63
C GLU A 207 -18.22 -1.67 -9.12
N LEU A 208 -18.12 -0.57 -8.36
CA LEU A 208 -18.38 -0.51 -6.92
C LEU A 208 -19.80 -0.02 -6.55
N THR A 209 -20.71 0.10 -7.52
CA THR A 209 -22.11 0.50 -7.28
C THR A 209 -23.12 -0.64 -7.35
N ASP A 210 -22.76 -1.77 -7.96
CA ASP A 210 -23.61 -2.95 -8.12
C ASP A 210 -22.98 -4.15 -7.37
N PRO A 211 -23.68 -4.80 -6.43
CA PRO A 211 -23.19 -5.99 -5.75
C PRO A 211 -22.68 -7.09 -6.69
N ASN A 212 -23.32 -7.31 -7.84
CA ASN A 212 -22.89 -8.37 -8.77
C ASN A 212 -21.53 -8.07 -9.42
N ASN A 213 -21.25 -6.78 -9.67
CA ASN A 213 -19.95 -6.37 -10.21
C ASN A 213 -18.85 -6.50 -9.17
N ILE A 214 -19.16 -6.19 -7.90
CA ILE A 214 -18.24 -6.36 -6.78
C ILE A 214 -17.94 -7.85 -6.58
N GLU A 215 -18.95 -8.70 -6.61
CA GLU A 215 -18.79 -10.15 -6.53
C GLU A 215 -17.87 -10.68 -7.65
N TYR A 216 -18.12 -10.27 -8.90
CA TYR A 216 -17.27 -10.62 -10.04
C TYR A 216 -15.83 -10.13 -9.84
N LEU A 217 -15.63 -8.90 -9.38
CA LEU A 217 -14.31 -8.37 -9.08
C LEU A 217 -13.58 -9.19 -8.00
N LEU A 218 -14.27 -9.55 -6.92
CA LEU A 218 -13.66 -10.37 -5.87
C LEU A 218 -13.29 -11.77 -6.38
N PHE A 219 -14.14 -12.37 -7.21
CA PHE A 219 -13.84 -13.64 -7.87
C PHE A 219 -12.58 -13.55 -8.75
N GLU A 220 -12.43 -12.49 -9.55
CA GLU A 220 -11.22 -12.25 -10.35
C GLU A 220 -9.97 -12.03 -9.49
N LEU A 221 -10.15 -11.52 -8.26
CA LEU A 221 -9.10 -11.38 -7.24
C LEU A 221 -8.92 -12.64 -6.39
N GLY A 222 -9.51 -13.75 -6.81
CA GLY A 222 -9.26 -15.08 -6.25
C GLY A 222 -10.15 -15.45 -5.08
N TYR A 223 -11.15 -14.65 -4.72
CA TYR A 223 -12.13 -15.00 -3.67
C TYR A 223 -12.86 -16.30 -4.03
N LYS A 224 -13.07 -17.16 -3.02
CA LYS A 224 -13.85 -18.41 -3.13
C LYS A 224 -14.68 -18.60 -1.85
N ASP A 225 -15.85 -19.20 -2.00
CA ASP A 225 -16.82 -19.35 -0.91
C ASP A 225 -16.36 -20.33 0.17
N ASP A 226 -15.47 -21.25 -0.19
CA ASP A 226 -14.86 -22.22 0.70
C ASP A 226 -13.55 -21.73 1.36
N MET A 227 -13.19 -20.45 1.18
CA MET A 227 -12.05 -19.85 1.87
C MET A 227 -12.22 -19.86 3.39
N SER A 228 -11.08 -19.91 4.07
CA SER A 228 -11.02 -19.73 5.51
C SER A 228 -11.61 -18.39 5.96
N THR A 229 -12.30 -18.39 7.11
CA THR A 229 -12.92 -17.19 7.68
C THR A 229 -11.94 -16.03 7.87
N GLU A 230 -10.67 -16.33 8.14
CA GLU A 230 -9.61 -15.32 8.26
C GLU A 230 -9.38 -14.57 6.94
N LEU A 231 -9.40 -15.26 5.79
CA LEU A 231 -9.24 -14.62 4.49
C LEU A 231 -10.51 -13.92 4.04
N VAL A 232 -11.69 -14.51 4.25
CA VAL A 232 -12.97 -13.86 3.95
C VAL A 232 -13.02 -12.47 4.57
N GLN A 233 -12.65 -12.33 5.86
CA GLN A 233 -12.61 -11.03 6.54
C GLN A 233 -11.68 -10.00 5.88
N ARG A 234 -10.64 -10.42 5.17
CA ARG A 234 -9.75 -9.49 4.44
C ARG A 234 -10.42 -8.95 3.20
N TYR A 235 -11.11 -9.81 2.44
CA TYR A 235 -11.93 -9.38 1.31
C TYR A 235 -13.07 -8.45 1.77
N ASP A 236 -13.78 -8.78 2.86
CA ASP A 236 -14.79 -7.91 3.46
C ASP A 236 -14.23 -6.50 3.71
N ASN A 237 -13.08 -6.44 4.40
CA ASN A 237 -12.46 -5.18 4.78
C ASN A 237 -11.99 -4.38 3.56
N ALA A 238 -11.41 -5.05 2.57
CA ALA A 238 -10.88 -4.41 1.37
C ALA A 238 -11.99 -3.73 0.55
N VAL A 239 -13.18 -4.31 0.51
CA VAL A 239 -14.35 -3.74 -0.19
C VAL A 239 -15.11 -2.73 0.67
N PHE A 240 -15.18 -2.95 1.98
CA PHE A 240 -15.99 -2.12 2.89
C PHE A 240 -15.56 -0.65 2.87
N PHE A 241 -14.26 -0.32 2.90
CA PHE A 241 -13.80 1.07 2.97
C PHE A 241 -14.09 1.88 1.69
N PRO A 242 -13.83 1.35 0.48
CA PRO A 242 -14.28 1.98 -0.76
C PRO A 242 -15.80 2.21 -0.79
N LEU A 243 -16.60 1.20 -0.42
CA LEU A 243 -18.06 1.33 -0.38
C LEU A 243 -18.54 2.36 0.66
N LEU A 244 -17.89 2.41 1.82
CA LEU A 244 -18.18 3.41 2.86
C LEU A 244 -18.00 4.83 2.32
N LYS A 245 -16.96 5.06 1.52
CA LYS A 245 -16.68 6.37 0.90
C LYS A 245 -17.73 6.75 -0.14
N ILE A 246 -18.29 5.79 -0.87
CA ILE A 246 -19.24 6.02 -1.97
C ILE A 246 -20.68 6.12 -1.44
N HIS A 247 -21.10 5.18 -0.59
CA HIS A 247 -22.51 4.96 -0.22
C HIS A 247 -22.83 5.27 1.25
N GLY A 248 -21.80 5.47 2.08
CA GLY A 248 -21.96 5.60 3.53
C GLY A 248 -22.08 4.25 4.24
N ARG A 249 -22.04 4.29 5.57
CA ARG A 249 -21.81 3.10 6.42
C ARG A 249 -22.88 2.03 6.29
N GLU A 250 -24.14 2.41 6.42
CA GLU A 250 -25.27 1.47 6.42
C GLU A 250 -25.33 0.71 5.10
N LYS A 251 -25.26 1.44 3.98
CA LYS A 251 -25.34 0.84 2.66
C LYS A 251 -24.11 -0.02 2.32
N ALA A 252 -22.92 0.40 2.72
CA ALA A 252 -21.71 -0.40 2.58
C ALA A 252 -21.82 -1.74 3.32
N SER A 253 -22.34 -1.74 4.56
CA SER A 253 -22.55 -2.98 5.31
C SER A 253 -23.57 -3.92 4.65
N GLU A 254 -24.67 -3.38 4.10
CA GLU A 254 -25.63 -4.19 3.35
C GLU A 254 -25.00 -4.82 2.11
N MET A 255 -24.21 -4.06 1.35
CA MET A 255 -23.60 -4.53 0.11
C MET A 255 -22.54 -5.59 0.37
N VAL A 256 -21.66 -5.40 1.36
CA VAL A 256 -20.68 -6.44 1.74
C VAL A 256 -21.38 -7.73 2.15
N ALA A 257 -22.45 -7.63 2.95
CA ALA A 257 -23.23 -8.80 3.32
C ALA A 257 -23.81 -9.51 2.08
N GLN A 258 -24.36 -8.77 1.10
CA GLN A 258 -24.94 -9.37 -0.10
C GLN A 258 -23.91 -10.08 -0.99
N VAL A 259 -22.71 -9.53 -1.11
CA VAL A 259 -21.65 -10.09 -1.96
C VAL A 259 -21.11 -11.41 -1.38
N ILE A 260 -21.07 -11.52 -0.05
CA ILE A 260 -20.30 -12.58 0.64
C ILE A 260 -21.21 -13.65 1.27
N THR A 261 -22.50 -13.36 1.49
CA THR A 261 -23.46 -14.34 2.05
C THR A 261 -24.36 -15.01 1.02
N ASN A 262 -24.33 -14.60 -0.25
CA ASN A 262 -25.14 -15.21 -1.32
C ASN A 262 -24.45 -16.36 -2.06
N ASN A 263 -23.22 -16.69 -1.69
CA ASN A 263 -22.48 -17.85 -2.17
C ASN A 263 -22.13 -18.80 -1.01
#